data_AF-A0A9Q9MH18-F1
#
_entry.id   AF-A0A9Q9MH18-F1
#
_cell.length_a   1.000
_cell.length_b   1.000
_cell.length_c   1.000
_cell.angle_alpha   90.00
_cell.angle_beta   90.00
_cell.angle_gamma   90.00
#
_symmetry.space_group_name_H-M   'P 1'
#
loop_
_entity.id
_entity.type
_entity.pdbx_description
1 polymer ?
#
loop_
_entity_poly.entity_id
_entity_poly.type
_entity_poly.pdbx_seq_one_letter_code
_entity_poly.pdbx_strand_id
1 'polypeptide(L)'
;MRRWPAVALPAVLLAAGGGWLLLDRDAAPATERTPPASTTITRGTLTQTEDVDGTLDYGPATTVAGRLPGMITGLPAEGGTVQRGQPLYHVDGLPVLLMYATAPLFRALRAGDKGADVTAFESNLAALGYGGFTVDDTYTAATASAVRDWQERLGLPETGVVELGRVVTAPAAVRVGAVKAHLGDNATGPVLEWTGQTRQVTVRLDVTRQSLATVGDQATVKLPDGATVPGTITAIGAVATAQPAPQGQSPVVTVDVTVSLPPDAQPRLGAYSSAPVDVTLVAERRDDVLIVPVSALVALAEGGYGLQLLDGGSVRTVAVTTGLFADGRVEVSGPGISAGLTVGTAA
;
A
#
# COMPACT_ATOMS: atom_id res chain seq x y z
N MET A 1 36.35 35.32 -67.17
CA MET A 1 36.58 33.89 -67.47
C MET A 1 35.21 33.28 -67.77
N ARG A 2 34.95 32.79 -68.99
CA ARG A 2 34.96 31.36 -69.42
C ARG A 2 33.89 30.49 -68.71
N ARG A 3 32.93 29.79 -69.36
CA ARG A 3 32.46 29.69 -70.77
C ARG A 3 30.96 29.26 -70.83
N TRP A 4 30.28 29.60 -71.93
CA TRP A 4 28.94 29.18 -72.44
C TRP A 4 28.95 27.76 -73.11
N PRO A 5 27.93 27.28 -73.88
CA PRO A 5 26.46 27.11 -73.65
C PRO A 5 25.86 25.76 -74.24
N ALA A 6 24.54 25.51 -74.14
CA ALA A 6 23.62 24.82 -75.12
C ALA A 6 22.25 24.45 -74.44
N VAL A 7 21.04 24.35 -75.03
CA VAL A 7 20.39 24.67 -76.35
C VAL A 7 20.03 23.51 -77.33
N ALA A 8 18.70 23.39 -77.60
CA ALA A 8 17.94 22.86 -78.77
C ALA A 8 17.81 21.34 -79.13
N LEU A 9 16.58 20.79 -78.97
CA LEU A 9 15.59 20.29 -79.99
C LEU A 9 16.03 19.71 -81.37
N PRO A 10 15.18 18.98 -82.14
CA PRO A 10 13.91 18.24 -81.84
C PRO A 10 13.83 16.82 -82.48
N ALA A 11 12.71 16.09 -82.29
CA ALA A 11 12.23 15.09 -83.25
C ALA A 11 10.69 14.91 -83.17
N VAL A 12 10.02 14.93 -84.33
CA VAL A 12 8.58 14.66 -84.53
C VAL A 12 8.46 13.48 -85.49
N LEU A 13 7.52 12.57 -85.25
CA LEU A 13 6.97 11.71 -86.32
C LEU A 13 5.51 11.34 -86.03
N LEU A 14 4.68 11.50 -87.07
CA LEU A 14 3.25 11.14 -87.11
C LEU A 14 3.06 9.74 -87.70
N ALA A 15 2.00 9.02 -87.32
CA ALA A 15 1.05 8.39 -88.25
C ALA A 15 -0.06 7.60 -87.53
N ALA A 16 -1.28 7.67 -88.08
CA ALA A 16 -2.42 6.71 -88.04
C ALA A 16 -2.82 6.02 -86.71
N GLY A 17 -4.09 5.94 -86.30
CA GLY A 17 -5.34 6.14 -87.04
C GLY A 17 -5.96 4.80 -87.47
N GLY A 18 -7.00 4.35 -86.77
CA GLY A 18 -7.74 3.12 -87.08
C GLY A 18 -8.10 2.32 -85.83
N GLY A 19 -9.28 2.58 -85.26
CA GLY A 19 -9.78 1.80 -84.14
C GLY A 19 -10.44 0.49 -84.58
N TRP A 20 -10.38 -0.52 -83.71
CA TRP A 20 -11.34 -1.62 -83.67
C TRP A 20 -11.81 -1.78 -82.22
N LEU A 21 -13.12 -1.64 -81.98
CA LEU A 21 -13.70 -2.00 -80.69
C LEU A 21 -13.69 -3.52 -80.56
N LEU A 22 -12.96 -4.02 -79.56
CA LEU A 22 -13.33 -5.25 -78.87
C LEU A 22 -13.77 -4.84 -77.47
N LEU A 23 -15.06 -5.08 -77.17
CA LEU A 23 -15.66 -4.85 -75.87
C LEU A 23 -15.20 -5.95 -74.90
N ASP A 24 -13.96 -5.85 -74.43
CA ASP A 24 -13.58 -6.60 -73.25
C ASP A 24 -14.27 -5.95 -72.05
N ARG A 25 -15.01 -6.76 -71.28
CA ARG A 25 -15.61 -6.31 -70.02
C ARG A 25 -14.53 -6.38 -68.96
N ASP A 26 -13.70 -5.34 -68.90
CA ASP A 26 -12.81 -5.14 -67.76
C ASP A 26 -13.63 -5.18 -66.48
N ALA A 27 -13.45 -6.26 -65.73
CA ALA A 27 -14.06 -6.42 -64.42
C ALA A 27 -13.52 -5.30 -63.53
N ALA A 28 -14.42 -4.52 -62.93
CA ALA A 28 -14.03 -3.51 -61.96
C ALA A 28 -13.13 -4.17 -60.90
N PRO A 29 -11.97 -3.57 -60.56
CA PRO A 29 -11.04 -4.17 -59.61
C PRO A 29 -11.80 -4.40 -58.31
N ALA A 30 -11.90 -5.66 -57.90
CA ALA A 30 -12.48 -6.02 -56.63
C ALA A 30 -11.66 -5.32 -55.56
N THR A 31 -12.26 -4.30 -54.93
CA THR A 31 -11.65 -3.63 -53.80
C THR A 31 -11.51 -4.69 -52.72
N GLU A 32 -10.29 -5.15 -52.46
CA GLU A 32 -10.00 -5.96 -51.29
C GLU A 32 -10.32 -5.08 -50.08
N ARG A 33 -11.56 -5.23 -49.58
CA ARG A 33 -12.00 -4.57 -48.37
C ARG A 33 -11.24 -5.24 -47.24
N THR A 34 -10.13 -4.63 -46.85
CA THR A 34 -9.45 -4.94 -45.59
C THR A 34 -10.53 -5.06 -44.53
N PRO A 35 -10.67 -6.20 -43.83
CA PRO A 35 -11.71 -6.36 -42.84
C PRO A 35 -11.64 -5.19 -41.84
N PRO A 36 -12.79 -4.56 -41.50
CA PRO A 36 -12.77 -3.46 -40.54
C PRO A 36 -12.13 -3.95 -39.25
N ALA A 37 -11.31 -3.08 -38.65
CA ALA A 37 -10.76 -3.33 -37.31
C ALA A 37 -11.93 -3.70 -36.39
N SER A 38 -11.78 -4.78 -35.64
CA SER A 38 -12.88 -5.39 -34.91
C SER A 38 -12.40 -6.17 -33.70
N THR A 39 -13.31 -6.34 -32.75
CA THR A 39 -13.08 -7.00 -31.47
C THR A 39 -14.35 -7.72 -31.02
N THR A 40 -14.26 -8.54 -29.99
CA THR A 40 -15.42 -9.25 -29.43
C THR A 40 -15.87 -8.64 -28.12
N ILE A 41 -17.18 -8.54 -27.91
CA ILE A 41 -17.76 -8.21 -26.61
C ILE A 41 -17.41 -9.34 -25.64
N THR A 42 -16.78 -9.00 -24.51
CA THR A 42 -16.40 -9.98 -23.48
C THR A 42 -17.22 -9.77 -22.22
N ARG A 43 -17.30 -10.80 -21.37
CA ARG A 43 -17.92 -10.72 -20.04
C ARG A 43 -16.81 -10.79 -19.01
N GLY A 44 -16.79 -9.88 -18.04
CA GLY A 44 -15.72 -9.81 -17.04
C GLY A 44 -15.92 -8.71 -16.01
N THR A 45 -14.87 -8.44 -15.23
CA THR A 45 -14.83 -7.33 -14.29
C THR A 45 -14.23 -6.10 -14.95
N LEU A 46 -14.82 -4.94 -14.71
CA LEU A 46 -14.20 -3.64 -14.93
C LEU A 46 -13.88 -2.99 -13.57
N THR A 47 -12.70 -2.39 -13.44
CA THR A 47 -12.25 -1.78 -12.17
C THR A 47 -11.56 -0.47 -12.48
N GLN A 48 -12.15 0.63 -12.00
CA GLN A 48 -11.52 1.94 -12.00
C GLN A 48 -10.65 2.08 -10.76
N THR A 49 -9.45 2.60 -10.94
CA THR A 49 -8.47 2.80 -9.89
C THR A 49 -8.00 4.25 -9.83
N GLU A 50 -7.48 4.64 -8.68
CA GLU A 50 -6.85 5.94 -8.48
C GLU A 50 -5.52 5.76 -7.73
N ASP A 51 -4.46 6.41 -8.22
CA ASP A 51 -3.14 6.38 -7.59
C ASP A 51 -3.00 7.52 -6.57
N VAL A 52 -2.49 7.19 -5.39
CA VAL A 52 -2.22 8.11 -4.28
C VAL A 52 -0.87 7.84 -3.63
N ASP A 53 -0.25 8.88 -3.08
CA ASP A 53 1.05 8.76 -2.41
C ASP A 53 0.94 8.03 -1.06
N GLY A 54 1.81 7.05 -0.84
CA GLY A 54 1.98 6.34 0.42
C GLY A 54 3.39 6.40 0.96
N THR A 55 3.55 6.08 2.24
CA THR A 55 4.84 5.83 2.89
C THR A 55 4.87 4.39 3.41
N LEU A 56 5.82 3.60 2.91
CA LEU A 56 6.17 2.30 3.47
C LEU A 56 6.98 2.53 4.75
N ASP A 57 6.53 2.00 5.89
CA ASP A 57 7.17 2.12 7.19
C ASP A 57 6.81 0.95 8.12
N TYR A 58 7.06 1.06 9.43
CA TYR A 58 6.76 0.07 10.46
C TYR A 58 5.58 0.47 11.37
N GLY A 59 4.75 1.39 10.89
CA GLY A 59 3.67 2.02 11.63
C GLY A 59 4.15 3.11 12.61
N PRO A 60 3.22 3.64 13.43
CA PRO A 60 3.50 4.74 14.34
C PRO A 60 4.56 4.38 15.39
N ALA A 61 5.45 5.33 15.65
CA ALA A 61 6.48 5.20 16.68
C ALA A 61 5.91 5.54 18.06
N THR A 62 6.27 4.74 19.07
CA THR A 62 5.97 5.01 20.49
C THR A 62 7.26 5.39 21.21
N THR A 63 7.30 6.60 21.80
CA THR A 63 8.45 7.06 22.57
C THR A 63 8.53 6.36 23.94
N VAL A 64 9.68 5.78 24.25
CA VAL A 64 10.02 5.29 25.59
C VAL A 64 10.67 6.43 26.36
N ALA A 65 9.94 6.96 27.34
CA ALA A 65 10.49 7.87 28.33
C ALA A 65 11.09 7.06 29.49
N GLY A 66 12.38 7.26 29.75
CA GLY A 66 13.06 6.73 30.91
C GLY A 66 12.56 7.38 32.21
N ARG A 67 12.45 6.57 33.26
CA ARG A 67 11.82 6.93 34.55
C ARG A 67 12.73 6.71 35.77
N LEU A 68 13.88 6.08 35.57
CA LEU A 68 14.85 5.83 36.63
C LEU A 68 15.85 7.01 36.68
N PRO A 69 16.25 7.47 37.88
CA PRO A 69 17.43 8.33 38.00
C PRO A 69 18.69 7.55 37.63
N GLY A 70 19.77 8.27 37.31
CA GLY A 70 21.04 7.67 36.89
C GLY A 70 21.43 8.06 35.47
N MET A 71 22.47 7.39 34.95
CA MET A 71 23.09 7.67 33.67
C MET A 71 22.77 6.57 32.64
N ILE A 72 22.45 6.97 31.40
CA ILE A 72 22.35 6.07 30.26
C ILE A 72 23.73 5.47 29.96
N THR A 73 23.85 4.16 30.16
CA THR A 73 25.12 3.40 30.09
C THR A 73 25.14 2.37 28.98
N GLY A 74 23.98 2.10 28.36
CA GLY A 74 23.86 1.21 27.22
C GLY A 74 22.60 1.52 26.42
N LEU A 75 22.72 1.58 25.11
CA LEU A 75 21.64 1.88 24.16
C LEU A 75 21.58 0.77 23.10
N PRO A 76 20.40 0.51 22.51
CA PRO A 76 20.26 -0.52 21.48
C PRO A 76 20.67 0.03 20.12
N ALA A 77 20.91 -0.86 19.15
CA ALA A 77 21.09 -0.45 17.76
C ALA A 77 19.74 -0.07 17.12
N GLU A 78 19.71 1.03 16.36
CA GLU A 78 18.56 1.37 15.53
C GLU A 78 18.26 0.27 14.50
N GLY A 79 16.98 -0.01 14.29
CA GLY A 79 16.52 -1.16 13.51
C GLY A 79 16.66 -2.52 14.19
N GLY A 80 17.32 -2.60 15.35
CA GLY A 80 17.34 -3.80 16.18
C GLY A 80 15.94 -4.21 16.64
N THR A 81 15.72 -5.52 16.81
CA THR A 81 14.52 -6.06 17.46
C THR A 81 14.81 -6.33 18.94
N VAL A 82 13.86 -6.01 19.81
CA VAL A 82 13.89 -6.34 21.24
C VAL A 82 12.69 -7.23 21.57
N GLN A 83 12.95 -8.37 22.21
CA GLN A 83 11.96 -9.37 22.63
C GLN A 83 11.72 -9.33 24.15
N ARG A 84 10.71 -10.08 24.64
CA ARG A 84 10.40 -10.18 26.08
C ARG A 84 11.64 -10.60 26.87
N GLY A 85 11.92 -9.87 27.95
CA GLY A 85 13.07 -10.10 28.83
C GLY A 85 14.40 -9.58 28.30
N GLN A 86 14.46 -9.03 27.09
CA GLN A 86 15.67 -8.38 26.57
C GLN A 86 15.74 -6.90 26.98
N PRO A 87 16.95 -6.34 27.16
CA PRO A 87 17.12 -4.94 27.50
C PRO A 87 16.77 -4.02 26.32
N LEU A 88 15.98 -2.98 26.62
CA LEU A 88 15.78 -1.84 25.73
C LEU A 88 16.94 -0.85 25.84
N TYR A 89 17.43 -0.62 27.06
CA TYR A 89 18.57 0.24 27.38
C TYR A 89 19.09 -0.10 28.79
N HIS A 90 20.19 0.55 29.23
CA HIS A 90 20.78 0.36 30.56
C HIS A 90 20.94 1.70 31.29
N VAL A 91 20.72 1.67 32.60
CA VAL A 91 20.89 2.78 33.54
C VAL A 91 21.89 2.35 34.61
N ASP A 92 22.98 3.09 34.78
CA ASP A 92 24.07 2.77 35.73
C ASP A 92 24.59 1.31 35.66
N GLY A 93 24.67 0.78 34.43
CA GLY A 93 25.06 -0.61 34.13
C GLY A 93 23.93 -1.64 34.24
N LEU A 94 22.78 -1.27 34.83
CA LEU A 94 21.65 -2.17 35.08
C LEU A 94 20.60 -2.09 33.95
N PRO A 95 20.07 -3.22 33.48
CA PRO A 95 19.14 -3.23 32.35
C PRO A 95 17.77 -2.64 32.70
N VAL A 96 17.12 -2.07 31.68
CA VAL A 96 15.68 -1.80 31.64
C VAL A 96 15.07 -2.70 30.57
N LEU A 97 14.18 -3.61 30.96
CA LEU A 97 13.72 -4.71 30.11
C LEU A 97 12.39 -4.42 29.40
N LEU A 98 12.21 -5.03 28.24
CA LEU A 98 10.91 -5.15 27.59
C LEU A 98 10.10 -6.31 28.20
N MET A 99 8.83 -6.06 28.50
CA MET A 99 7.83 -7.08 28.82
C MET A 99 6.58 -6.94 27.94
N TYR A 100 5.82 -8.03 27.79
CA TYR A 100 4.63 -8.06 26.95
C TYR A 100 3.38 -7.80 27.78
N ALA A 101 2.79 -6.61 27.62
CA ALA A 101 1.52 -6.23 28.22
C ALA A 101 0.88 -5.08 27.42
N THR A 102 -0.46 -5.06 27.39
CA THR A 102 -1.25 -3.97 26.80
C THR A 102 -1.41 -2.76 27.71
N ALA A 103 -1.24 -2.95 29.02
CA ALA A 103 -1.27 -1.89 30.03
C ALA A 103 0.13 -1.73 30.67
N PRO A 104 0.57 -0.49 30.97
CA PRO A 104 1.87 -0.24 31.58
C PRO A 104 1.86 -0.53 33.09
N LEU A 105 3.02 -0.94 33.62
CA LEU A 105 3.27 -0.86 35.05
C LEU A 105 3.33 0.63 35.47
N PHE A 106 2.46 1.02 36.39
CA PHE A 106 2.29 2.41 36.84
C PHE A 106 2.76 2.67 38.27
N ARG A 107 3.16 1.61 38.99
CA ARG A 107 3.75 1.64 40.34
C ARG A 107 4.88 0.60 40.44
N ALA A 108 5.61 0.62 41.56
CA ALA A 108 6.43 -0.51 41.94
C ALA A 108 5.52 -1.68 42.41
N LEU A 109 5.96 -2.93 42.20
CA LEU A 109 5.23 -4.14 42.62
C LEU A 109 5.96 -4.84 43.77
N ARG A 110 5.22 -5.21 44.82
CA ARG A 110 5.74 -5.87 46.03
C ARG A 110 4.66 -6.75 46.68
N ALA A 111 5.09 -7.58 47.64
CA ALA A 111 4.19 -8.45 48.40
C ALA A 111 2.98 -7.69 48.99
N GLY A 112 1.78 -8.17 48.67
CA GLY A 112 0.50 -7.59 49.07
C GLY A 112 -0.15 -6.65 48.04
N ASP A 113 0.56 -6.24 46.98
CA ASP A 113 -0.07 -5.51 45.87
C ASP A 113 -1.06 -6.40 45.11
N LYS A 114 -2.13 -5.79 44.58
CA LYS A 114 -3.12 -6.47 43.73
C LYS A 114 -3.49 -5.66 42.51
N GLY A 115 -3.73 -6.33 41.38
CA GLY A 115 -4.26 -5.71 40.15
C GLY A 115 -3.80 -6.39 38.86
N ALA A 116 -4.33 -5.92 37.73
CA ALA A 116 -3.93 -6.43 36.40
C ALA A 116 -2.46 -6.16 36.05
N ASP A 117 -1.82 -5.19 36.70
CA ASP A 117 -0.39 -4.92 36.61
C ASP A 117 0.46 -6.04 37.25
N VAL A 118 -0.03 -6.63 38.35
CA VAL A 118 0.53 -7.85 38.94
C VAL A 118 0.40 -9.02 37.97
N THR A 119 -0.82 -9.33 37.51
CA THR A 119 -1.07 -10.47 36.62
C THR A 119 -0.25 -10.39 35.33
N ALA A 120 -0.13 -9.19 34.76
CA ALA A 120 0.69 -8.95 33.57
C ALA A 120 2.18 -9.20 33.85
N PHE A 121 2.72 -8.72 34.96
CA PHE A 121 4.12 -8.96 35.32
C PHE A 121 4.39 -10.43 35.64
N GLU A 122 3.53 -11.08 36.43
CA GLU A 122 3.61 -12.51 36.76
C GLU A 122 3.54 -13.40 35.51
N SER A 123 2.66 -13.07 34.55
CA SER A 123 2.59 -13.74 33.24
C SER A 123 3.91 -13.65 32.47
N ASN A 124 4.59 -12.50 32.53
CA ASN A 124 5.89 -12.32 31.89
C ASN A 124 6.99 -13.09 32.61
N LEU A 125 7.00 -13.06 33.94
CA LEU A 125 7.96 -13.77 34.78
C LEU A 125 7.87 -15.29 34.55
N ALA A 126 6.65 -15.84 34.53
CA ALA A 126 6.38 -17.24 34.18
C ALA A 126 6.83 -17.59 32.76
N ALA A 127 6.51 -16.73 31.79
CA ALA A 127 6.89 -16.93 30.39
C ALA A 127 8.38 -16.63 30.07
N LEU A 128 9.16 -16.23 31.09
CA LEU A 128 10.63 -16.19 31.09
C LEU A 128 11.26 -17.38 31.82
N GLY A 129 10.45 -18.32 32.33
CA GLY A 129 10.90 -19.57 32.95
C GLY A 129 11.06 -19.53 34.47
N TYR A 130 10.70 -18.42 35.13
CA TYR A 130 10.66 -18.34 36.59
C TYR A 130 9.35 -18.94 37.12
N GLY A 131 9.39 -19.64 38.24
CA GLY A 131 8.24 -20.38 38.76
C GLY A 131 8.14 -20.36 40.28
N GLY A 132 7.31 -21.23 40.84
CA GLY A 132 7.07 -21.32 42.29
C GLY A 132 5.94 -20.41 42.81
N PHE A 133 5.30 -19.63 41.92
CA PHE A 133 4.14 -18.80 42.20
C PHE A 133 2.98 -19.15 41.24
N THR A 134 1.76 -18.74 41.60
CA THR A 134 0.59 -18.77 40.70
C THR A 134 0.54 -17.44 39.95
N VAL A 135 0.21 -17.46 38.65
CA VAL A 135 -0.12 -16.22 37.92
C VAL A 135 -1.56 -15.83 38.28
N ASP A 136 -1.72 -14.84 39.14
CA ASP A 136 -3.03 -14.34 39.56
C ASP A 136 -3.06 -12.81 39.73
N ASP A 137 -3.99 -12.26 40.51
CA ASP A 137 -4.12 -10.81 40.70
C ASP A 137 -3.35 -10.27 41.91
N THR A 138 -2.64 -11.12 42.66
CA THR A 138 -2.12 -10.83 43.99
C THR A 138 -0.64 -11.18 44.11
N TYR A 139 0.22 -10.16 44.27
CA TYR A 139 1.66 -10.36 44.37
C TYR A 139 1.99 -10.99 45.73
N THR A 140 2.35 -12.26 45.74
CA THR A 140 2.59 -13.02 46.97
C THR A 140 4.06 -13.01 47.41
N ALA A 141 4.35 -13.60 48.58
CA ALA A 141 5.72 -13.89 49.00
C ALA A 141 6.44 -14.88 48.06
N ALA A 142 5.69 -15.74 47.36
CA ALA A 142 6.22 -16.64 46.34
C ALA A 142 6.64 -15.86 45.09
N THR A 143 5.78 -14.94 44.61
CA THR A 143 6.12 -13.99 43.54
C THR A 143 7.36 -13.18 43.90
N ALA A 144 7.43 -12.67 45.12
CA ALA A 144 8.61 -11.96 45.63
C ALA A 144 9.90 -12.80 45.62
N SER A 145 9.79 -14.13 45.71
CA SER A 145 10.95 -15.03 45.60
C SER A 145 11.40 -15.20 44.16
N ALA A 146 10.48 -15.48 43.24
CA ALA A 146 10.81 -15.56 41.82
C ALA A 146 11.36 -14.23 41.26
N VAL A 147 10.95 -13.09 41.83
CA VAL A 147 11.52 -11.77 41.51
C VAL A 147 12.94 -11.60 42.04
N ARG A 148 13.33 -12.22 43.16
CA ARG A 148 14.74 -12.24 43.60
C ARG A 148 15.61 -13.04 42.64
N ASP A 149 15.17 -14.25 42.26
CA ASP A 149 15.88 -15.08 41.27
C ASP A 149 16.03 -14.35 39.91
N TRP A 150 15.03 -13.56 39.52
CA TRP A 150 15.07 -12.70 38.34
C TRP A 150 16.00 -11.49 38.50
N GLN A 151 16.04 -10.88 39.69
CA GLN A 151 16.97 -9.80 40.02
C GLN A 151 18.42 -10.28 40.02
N GLU A 152 18.71 -11.40 40.68
CA GLU A 152 20.04 -12.05 40.73
C GLU A 152 20.58 -12.27 39.31
N ARG A 153 19.79 -12.91 38.42
CA ARG A 153 20.20 -13.17 37.02
C ARG A 153 20.53 -11.89 36.24
N LEU A 154 19.91 -10.76 36.60
CA LEU A 154 20.10 -9.47 35.94
C LEU A 154 21.16 -8.58 36.63
N GLY A 155 21.77 -9.05 37.73
CA GLY A 155 22.68 -8.24 38.55
C GLY A 155 21.98 -7.09 39.29
N LEU A 156 20.67 -7.16 39.45
CA LEU A 156 19.87 -6.20 40.23
C LEU A 156 19.91 -6.55 41.73
N PRO A 157 19.71 -5.58 42.63
CA PRO A 157 19.51 -5.88 44.05
C PRO A 157 18.28 -6.78 44.27
N GLU A 158 18.47 -7.90 44.96
CA GLU A 158 17.48 -8.95 45.24
C GLU A 158 16.45 -8.53 46.32
N THR A 159 15.74 -7.43 46.08
CA THR A 159 14.72 -6.90 46.99
C THR A 159 13.43 -7.71 46.99
N GLY A 160 13.14 -8.47 45.93
CA GLY A 160 11.82 -9.04 45.66
C GLY A 160 10.76 -7.98 45.33
N VAL A 161 11.19 -6.75 44.98
CA VAL A 161 10.35 -5.61 44.62
C VAL A 161 10.71 -5.13 43.22
N VAL A 162 9.71 -5.02 42.34
CA VAL A 162 9.90 -4.52 40.97
C VAL A 162 9.80 -3.00 40.98
N GLU A 163 10.89 -2.30 40.66
CA GLU A 163 10.92 -0.83 40.60
C GLU A 163 10.12 -0.29 39.41
N LEU A 164 9.39 0.81 39.61
CA LEU A 164 8.72 1.51 38.51
C LEU A 164 9.77 2.04 37.52
N GLY A 165 9.66 1.65 36.25
CA GLY A 165 10.62 2.02 35.20
C GLY A 165 11.75 1.03 34.97
N ARG A 166 11.88 -0.03 35.78
CA ARG A 166 12.77 -1.17 35.49
C ARG A 166 12.30 -2.02 34.31
N VAL A 167 11.00 -1.96 34.04
CA VAL A 167 10.31 -2.65 32.96
C VAL A 167 9.51 -1.64 32.14
N VAL A 168 9.61 -1.77 30.81
CA VAL A 168 8.77 -1.09 29.82
C VAL A 168 7.91 -2.14 29.14
N THR A 169 6.63 -1.83 28.92
CA THR A 169 5.66 -2.75 28.33
C THR A 169 5.34 -2.40 26.88
N ALA A 170 5.23 -3.41 26.02
CA ALA A 170 4.64 -3.30 24.68
C ALA A 170 3.73 -4.52 24.42
N PRO A 171 2.83 -4.51 23.41
CA PRO A 171 1.96 -5.67 23.15
C PRO A 171 2.71 -6.89 22.60
N ALA A 172 3.89 -6.72 22.01
CA ALA A 172 4.70 -7.78 21.39
C ALA A 172 6.19 -7.40 21.37
N ALA A 173 7.03 -8.16 20.65
CA ALA A 173 8.38 -7.73 20.29
C ALA A 173 8.33 -6.43 19.48
N VAL A 174 9.32 -5.57 19.66
CA VAL A 174 9.35 -4.23 19.05
C VAL A 174 10.62 -4.04 18.24
N ARG A 175 10.55 -3.18 17.22
CA ARG A 175 11.73 -2.70 16.48
C ARG A 175 12.14 -1.34 17.05
N VAL A 176 13.42 -1.11 17.28
CA VAL A 176 13.96 0.21 17.62
C VAL A 176 13.82 1.11 16.40
N GLY A 177 12.94 2.09 16.48
CA GLY A 177 12.65 3.06 15.42
C GLY A 177 13.77 4.08 15.30
N ALA A 178 14.07 4.75 16.41
CA ALA A 178 15.14 5.73 16.55
C ALA A 178 15.64 5.76 18.00
N VAL A 179 16.90 6.12 18.23
CA VAL A 179 17.47 6.39 19.55
C VAL A 179 17.51 7.91 19.76
N LYS A 180 17.11 8.39 20.93
CA LYS A 180 16.97 9.83 21.24
C LYS A 180 17.96 10.33 22.29
N ALA A 181 18.38 9.46 23.21
CA ALA A 181 19.43 9.74 24.18
C ALA A 181 20.80 9.26 23.69
N HIS A 182 21.86 9.76 24.31
CA HIS A 182 23.24 9.36 24.09
C HIS A 182 23.79 8.63 25.33
N LEU A 183 24.90 7.91 25.16
CA LEU A 183 25.64 7.36 26.30
C LEU A 183 26.20 8.52 27.13
N GLY A 184 25.96 8.49 28.45
CA GLY A 184 26.31 9.57 29.37
C GLY A 184 25.17 10.53 29.70
N ASP A 185 24.05 10.50 28.97
CA ASP A 185 22.88 11.33 29.28
C ASP A 185 22.17 10.89 30.58
N ASN A 186 21.38 11.77 31.18
CA ASN A 186 20.50 11.40 32.30
C ASN A 186 19.41 10.42 31.82
N ALA A 187 19.10 9.40 32.62
CA ALA A 187 18.16 8.34 32.27
C ALA A 187 16.66 8.72 32.39
N THR A 188 16.36 10.00 32.60
CA THR A 188 14.99 10.55 32.68
C THR A 188 14.64 11.35 31.43
N GLY A 189 13.49 11.06 30.82
CA GLY A 189 13.04 11.72 29.57
C GLY A 189 13.12 10.79 28.35
N PRO A 190 12.95 11.30 27.11
CA PRO A 190 12.93 10.46 25.90
C PRO A 190 14.26 9.72 25.68
N VAL A 191 14.23 8.37 25.69
CA VAL A 191 15.43 7.53 25.48
C VAL A 191 15.48 6.99 24.06
N LEU A 192 14.36 6.42 23.58
CA LEU A 192 14.24 5.84 22.25
C LEU A 192 12.78 5.86 21.79
N GLU A 193 12.56 5.57 20.51
CA GLU A 193 11.27 5.25 19.92
C GLU A 193 11.28 3.80 19.44
N TRP A 194 10.17 3.09 19.61
CA TRP A 194 9.96 1.78 19.01
C TRP A 194 8.75 1.77 18.06
N THR A 195 8.79 0.89 17.07
CA THR A 195 7.72 0.66 16.09
C THR A 195 7.28 -0.81 16.11
N GLY A 196 6.25 -1.13 15.32
CA GLY A 196 5.97 -2.52 14.97
C GLY A 196 7.14 -3.19 14.24
N GLN A 197 7.03 -4.50 14.02
CA GLN A 197 8.05 -5.28 13.29
C GLN A 197 7.67 -5.57 11.83
N THR A 198 6.38 -5.57 11.52
CA THR A 198 5.84 -5.77 10.16
C THR A 198 5.79 -4.44 9.42
N ARG A 199 6.26 -4.42 8.17
CA ARG A 199 6.11 -3.23 7.34
C ARG A 199 4.69 -3.10 6.81
N GLN A 200 4.19 -1.88 6.78
CA GLN A 200 2.88 -1.50 6.27
C GLN A 200 3.01 -0.17 5.51
N VAL A 201 1.96 0.23 4.79
CA VAL A 201 1.93 1.52 4.11
C VAL A 201 0.92 2.44 4.77
N THR A 202 1.34 3.68 5.04
CA THR A 202 0.48 4.77 5.50
C THR A 202 0.25 5.72 4.34
N VAL A 203 -1.01 5.88 3.91
CA VAL A 203 -1.45 6.82 2.87
C VAL A 203 -2.11 8.01 3.55
N ARG A 204 -1.74 9.24 3.19
CA ARG A 204 -2.44 10.46 3.64
C ARG A 204 -3.50 10.86 2.63
N LEU A 205 -4.66 10.21 2.72
CA LEU A 205 -5.74 10.37 1.76
C LEU A 205 -6.49 11.69 2.00
N ASP A 206 -6.65 12.50 0.97
CA ASP A 206 -7.50 13.70 1.02
C ASP A 206 -8.94 13.33 1.41
N VAL A 207 -9.56 14.07 2.34
CA VAL A 207 -10.94 13.79 2.79
C VAL A 207 -11.98 13.83 1.66
N THR A 208 -11.73 14.58 0.58
CA THR A 208 -12.58 14.58 -0.62
C THR A 208 -12.56 13.24 -1.37
N ARG A 209 -11.53 12.43 -1.13
CA ARG A 209 -11.30 11.09 -1.70
C ARG A 209 -11.56 9.97 -0.70
N GLN A 210 -12.10 10.26 0.49
CA GLN A 210 -12.30 9.26 1.55
C GLN A 210 -13.15 8.05 1.09
N SER A 211 -14.05 8.23 0.12
CA SER A 211 -14.85 7.15 -0.47
C SER A 211 -14.06 6.08 -1.22
N LEU A 212 -12.78 6.33 -1.55
CA LEU A 212 -11.86 5.36 -2.17
C LEU A 212 -11.30 4.33 -1.17
N ALA A 213 -11.59 4.48 0.13
CA ALA A 213 -11.01 3.65 1.17
C ALA A 213 -12.09 3.09 2.11
N THR A 214 -12.36 1.79 1.99
CA THR A 214 -13.08 0.99 2.98
C THR A 214 -12.15 -0.04 3.59
N VAL A 215 -12.30 -0.34 4.88
CA VAL A 215 -11.55 -1.42 5.53
C VAL A 215 -11.94 -2.77 4.89
N GLY A 216 -10.94 -3.51 4.41
CA GLY A 216 -11.10 -4.74 3.63
C GLY A 216 -10.82 -4.57 2.13
N ASP A 217 -10.83 -3.34 1.61
CA ASP A 217 -10.57 -3.08 0.19
C ASP A 217 -9.13 -3.45 -0.19
N GLN A 218 -8.97 -3.88 -1.44
CA GLN A 218 -7.68 -4.24 -2.01
C GLN A 218 -6.96 -2.99 -2.55
N ALA A 219 -5.66 -2.94 -2.34
CA ALA A 219 -4.77 -1.92 -2.88
C ALA A 219 -3.59 -2.60 -3.59
N THR A 220 -2.96 -1.92 -4.55
CA THR A 220 -1.66 -2.34 -5.09
C THR A 220 -0.61 -1.30 -4.73
N VAL A 221 0.47 -1.74 -4.08
CA VAL A 221 1.59 -0.87 -3.68
C VAL A 221 2.73 -1.07 -4.66
N LYS A 222 3.21 0.01 -5.26
CA LYS A 222 4.37 0.04 -6.14
C LYS A 222 5.57 0.60 -5.38
N LEU A 223 6.63 -0.21 -5.31
CA LEU A 223 7.85 0.07 -4.58
C LEU A 223 8.82 0.97 -5.39
N PRO A 224 9.83 1.60 -4.76
CA PRO A 224 10.82 2.44 -5.45
C PRO A 224 11.64 1.73 -6.54
N ASP A 225 11.74 0.40 -6.49
CA ASP A 225 12.40 -0.44 -7.50
C ASP A 225 11.46 -0.82 -8.68
N GLY A 226 10.20 -0.37 -8.64
CA GLY A 226 9.17 -0.66 -9.62
C GLY A 226 8.40 -1.98 -9.38
N ALA A 227 8.77 -2.78 -8.37
CA ALA A 227 8.03 -3.99 -8.04
C ALA A 227 6.66 -3.64 -7.44
N THR A 228 5.66 -4.49 -7.69
CA THR A 228 4.30 -4.33 -7.16
C THR A 228 3.96 -5.42 -6.14
N VAL A 229 3.24 -5.03 -5.10
CA VAL A 229 2.84 -5.88 -3.98
C VAL A 229 1.36 -5.64 -3.68
N PRO A 230 0.51 -6.68 -3.60
CA PRO A 230 -0.88 -6.51 -3.17
C PRO A 230 -0.92 -6.12 -1.69
N GLY A 231 -1.87 -5.27 -1.33
CA GLY A 231 -2.13 -4.85 0.04
C GLY A 231 -3.63 -4.82 0.33
N THR A 232 -3.99 -4.67 1.61
CA THR A 232 -5.39 -4.56 2.04
C THR A 232 -5.53 -3.42 3.04
N ILE A 233 -6.56 -2.59 2.87
CA ILE A 233 -6.86 -1.51 3.82
C ILE A 233 -7.32 -2.14 5.14
N THR A 234 -6.59 -1.85 6.22
CA THR A 234 -6.85 -2.44 7.56
C THR A 234 -7.30 -1.41 8.58
N ALA A 235 -6.99 -0.13 8.38
CA ALA A 235 -7.47 0.96 9.25
C ALA A 235 -7.62 2.25 8.46
N ILE A 236 -8.51 3.11 8.95
CA ILE A 236 -8.72 4.49 8.48
C ILE A 236 -8.76 5.36 9.74
N GLY A 237 -7.99 6.44 9.75
CA GLY A 237 -7.88 7.36 10.87
C GLY A 237 -9.20 8.06 11.15
N ALA A 238 -9.66 8.02 12.40
CA ALA A 238 -10.90 8.68 12.84
C ALA A 238 -10.80 10.22 12.94
N VAL A 239 -9.60 10.78 12.73
CA VAL A 239 -9.32 12.22 12.84
C VAL A 239 -8.70 12.70 11.53
N ALA A 240 -9.30 13.71 10.93
CA ALA A 240 -8.75 14.39 9.77
C ALA A 240 -7.73 15.46 10.23
N THR A 241 -6.57 15.50 9.59
CA THR A 241 -5.46 16.40 9.95
C THR A 241 -5.17 17.38 8.82
N ALA A 242 -5.00 18.66 9.17
CA ALA A 242 -4.61 19.69 8.20
C ALA A 242 -3.10 19.59 7.92
N GLN A 243 -2.73 19.19 6.71
CA GLN A 243 -1.34 19.16 6.26
C GLN A 243 -0.84 20.59 6.00
N PRO A 244 0.39 20.95 6.41
CA PRO A 244 0.97 22.26 6.11
C PRO A 244 1.10 22.47 4.59
N ALA A 245 0.44 23.51 4.07
CA ALA A 245 0.55 23.89 2.67
C ALA A 245 1.68 24.91 2.44
N PRO A 246 2.31 24.93 1.24
CA PRO A 246 3.19 26.01 0.82
C PRO A 246 2.51 27.39 0.89
N GLN A 247 3.30 28.46 1.03
CA GLN A 247 2.77 29.83 1.09
C GLN A 247 1.86 30.14 -0.11
N GLY A 248 0.63 30.58 0.19
CA GLY A 248 -0.39 30.92 -0.81
C GLY A 248 -1.37 29.79 -1.16
N GLN A 249 -1.21 28.59 -0.59
CA GLN A 249 -2.15 27.47 -0.77
C GLN A 249 -2.95 27.20 0.52
N SER A 250 -4.15 26.65 0.37
CA SER A 250 -4.95 26.21 1.52
C SER A 250 -4.42 24.87 2.04
N PRO A 251 -4.46 24.61 3.36
CA PRO A 251 -4.05 23.31 3.92
C PRO A 251 -4.96 22.20 3.38
N VAL A 252 -4.34 21.12 2.89
CA VAL A 252 -5.07 19.91 2.48
C VAL A 252 -5.42 19.13 3.73
N VAL A 253 -6.69 18.73 3.88
CA VAL A 253 -7.14 17.97 5.04
C VAL A 253 -7.11 16.49 4.67
N THR A 254 -6.35 15.68 5.41
CA THR A 254 -6.11 14.27 5.11
C THR A 254 -6.50 13.34 6.26
N VAL A 255 -6.91 12.12 5.94
CA VAL A 255 -7.04 11.00 6.87
C VAL A 255 -5.95 9.96 6.59
N ASP A 256 -5.36 9.41 7.66
CA ASP A 256 -4.36 8.35 7.51
C ASP A 256 -5.05 7.01 7.22
N VAL A 257 -4.75 6.41 6.08
CA VAL A 257 -5.24 5.08 5.66
C VAL A 257 -4.08 4.09 5.78
N THR A 258 -4.27 3.01 6.53
CA THR A 258 -3.25 1.96 6.72
C THR A 258 -3.52 0.78 5.82
N VAL A 259 -2.59 0.51 4.91
CA VAL A 259 -2.58 -0.65 4.02
C VAL A 259 -1.61 -1.69 4.58
N SER A 260 -2.12 -2.85 4.97
CA SER A 260 -1.30 -3.99 5.40
C SER A 260 -0.75 -4.73 4.20
N LEU A 261 0.47 -5.27 4.34
CA LEU A 261 1.18 -6.02 3.31
C LEU A 261 1.34 -7.50 3.73
N PRO A 262 1.07 -8.48 2.83
CA PRO A 262 1.14 -9.90 3.14
C PRO A 262 2.46 -10.34 3.79
N PRO A 263 2.42 -11.30 4.74
CA PRO A 263 3.63 -11.78 5.42
C PRO A 263 4.71 -12.34 4.48
N ASP A 264 4.32 -12.97 3.38
CA ASP A 264 5.24 -13.53 2.38
C ASP A 264 5.86 -12.46 1.46
N ALA A 265 5.24 -11.28 1.36
CA ALA A 265 5.79 -10.13 0.67
C ALA A 265 6.88 -9.42 1.50
N GLN A 266 6.84 -9.50 2.84
CA GLN A 266 7.74 -8.79 3.75
C GLN A 266 9.24 -8.90 3.41
N PRO A 267 9.80 -10.07 2.99
CA PRO A 267 11.22 -10.17 2.60
C PRO A 267 11.57 -9.45 1.30
N ARG A 268 10.58 -9.12 0.47
CA ARG A 268 10.76 -8.53 -0.88
C ARG A 268 10.59 -7.01 -0.90
N LEU A 269 10.20 -6.37 0.20
CA LEU A 269 9.98 -4.92 0.31
C LEU A 269 11.27 -4.07 0.36
N GLY A 270 12.36 -4.57 -0.23
CA GLY A 270 13.69 -3.95 -0.18
C GLY A 270 14.30 -3.85 1.24
N ALA A 271 15.40 -3.11 1.32
CA ALA A 271 16.13 -2.83 2.57
C ALA A 271 15.65 -1.57 3.30
N TYR A 272 14.60 -0.91 2.80
CA TYR A 272 14.14 0.38 3.30
C TYR A 272 13.57 0.28 4.72
N SER A 273 14.00 1.20 5.59
CA SER A 273 13.38 1.46 6.90
C SER A 273 12.12 2.32 6.76
N SER A 274 12.16 3.29 5.85
CA SER A 274 11.01 4.02 5.32
C SER A 274 11.27 4.37 3.85
N ALA A 275 10.23 4.40 3.02
CA ALA A 275 10.30 4.82 1.62
C ALA A 275 8.95 5.37 1.11
N PRO A 276 8.95 6.35 0.17
CA PRO A 276 7.74 6.69 -0.58
C PRO A 276 7.34 5.54 -1.50
N VAL A 277 6.04 5.37 -1.73
CA VAL A 277 5.45 4.34 -2.61
C VAL A 277 4.23 4.92 -3.33
N ASP A 278 3.98 4.48 -4.56
CA ASP A 278 2.69 4.75 -5.21
C ASP A 278 1.68 3.70 -4.73
N VAL A 279 0.46 4.10 -4.37
CA VAL A 279 -0.61 3.20 -3.93
C VAL A 279 -1.81 3.34 -4.85
N THR A 280 -2.09 2.30 -5.63
CA THR A 280 -3.29 2.20 -6.47
C THR A 280 -4.45 1.68 -5.62
N LEU A 281 -5.45 2.53 -5.38
CA LEU A 281 -6.71 2.20 -4.71
C LEU A 281 -7.80 1.86 -5.74
N VAL A 282 -8.79 1.06 -5.33
CA VAL A 282 -9.97 0.76 -6.16
C VAL A 282 -11.06 1.80 -5.92
N ALA A 283 -11.38 2.58 -6.96
CA ALA A 283 -12.40 3.63 -6.89
C ALA A 283 -13.81 3.09 -7.16
N GLU A 284 -13.97 2.28 -8.20
CA GLU A 284 -15.21 1.57 -8.50
C GLU A 284 -14.91 0.21 -9.13
N ARG A 285 -15.69 -0.81 -8.75
CA ARG A 285 -15.61 -2.15 -9.31
C ARG A 285 -16.98 -2.60 -9.80
N ARG A 286 -17.04 -3.10 -11.03
CA ARG A 286 -18.22 -3.74 -11.63
C ARG A 286 -17.87 -5.15 -12.06
N ASP A 287 -18.44 -6.13 -11.38
CA ASP A 287 -18.29 -7.54 -11.70
C ASP A 287 -19.37 -8.02 -12.68
N ASP A 288 -19.02 -9.00 -13.50
CA ASP A 288 -19.92 -9.69 -14.45
C ASP A 288 -20.63 -8.76 -15.47
N VAL A 289 -19.91 -7.75 -15.96
CA VAL A 289 -20.40 -6.79 -16.96
C VAL A 289 -19.93 -7.16 -18.37
N LEU A 290 -20.63 -6.65 -19.40
CA LEU A 290 -20.19 -6.77 -20.79
C LEU A 290 -19.24 -5.62 -21.13
N ILE A 291 -18.07 -5.96 -21.68
CA ILE A 291 -16.94 -5.04 -21.84
C ILE A 291 -16.51 -4.99 -23.30
N VAL A 292 -16.29 -3.77 -23.79
CA VAL A 292 -15.63 -3.47 -25.07
C VAL A 292 -14.54 -2.41 -24.89
N PRO A 293 -13.56 -2.29 -25.80
CA PRO A 293 -12.68 -1.13 -25.87
C PRO A 293 -13.48 0.15 -26.15
N VAL A 294 -13.03 1.29 -25.64
CA VAL A 294 -13.68 2.59 -25.91
C VAL A 294 -13.69 2.92 -27.42
N SER A 295 -12.70 2.44 -28.18
CA SER A 295 -12.66 2.57 -29.65
C SER A 295 -13.76 1.80 -30.40
N ALA A 296 -14.53 0.93 -29.74
CA ALA A 296 -15.70 0.27 -30.31
C ALA A 296 -16.98 1.12 -30.24
N LEU A 297 -17.00 2.20 -29.43
CA LEU A 297 -18.14 3.09 -29.32
C LEU A 297 -18.25 4.01 -30.53
N VAL A 298 -19.45 4.09 -31.10
CA VAL A 298 -19.81 5.04 -32.15
C VAL A 298 -20.85 6.01 -31.60
N ALA A 299 -20.63 7.31 -31.78
CA ALA A 299 -21.61 8.33 -31.40
C ALA A 299 -22.84 8.27 -32.34
N LEU A 300 -24.03 8.30 -31.76
CA LEU A 300 -25.29 8.28 -32.51
C LEU A 300 -25.76 9.71 -32.84
N ALA A 301 -26.43 9.88 -33.98
CA ALA A 301 -26.95 11.18 -34.41
C ALA A 301 -28.09 11.68 -33.50
N GLU A 302 -28.81 10.73 -32.89
CA GLU A 302 -29.88 10.92 -31.91
C GLU A 302 -29.34 11.23 -30.50
N GLY A 303 -28.02 11.17 -30.31
CA GLY A 303 -27.35 11.29 -29.02
C GLY A 303 -27.07 9.93 -28.36
N GLY A 304 -26.04 9.89 -27.51
CA GLY A 304 -25.56 8.67 -26.86
C GLY A 304 -24.64 7.84 -27.76
N TYR A 305 -24.48 6.55 -27.41
CA TYR A 305 -23.51 5.65 -28.01
C TYR A 305 -24.17 4.40 -28.60
N GLY A 306 -23.51 3.81 -29.59
CA GLY A 306 -23.86 2.52 -30.17
C GLY A 306 -22.63 1.69 -30.50
N LEU A 307 -22.85 0.42 -30.82
CA LEU A 307 -21.85 -0.52 -31.30
C LEU A 307 -22.18 -0.95 -32.73
N GLN A 308 -21.17 -1.02 -33.60
CA GLN A 308 -21.30 -1.57 -34.95
C GLN A 308 -21.11 -3.09 -34.90
N LEU A 309 -22.20 -3.85 -34.76
CA LEU A 309 -22.16 -5.31 -34.80
C LEU A 309 -21.86 -5.80 -36.22
N LEU A 310 -20.92 -6.73 -36.31
CA LEU A 310 -20.46 -7.36 -37.56
C LEU A 310 -21.03 -8.78 -37.64
N ASP A 311 -21.88 -9.04 -38.64
CA ASP A 311 -22.48 -10.36 -38.85
C ASP A 311 -22.49 -10.71 -40.35
N GLY A 312 -21.81 -11.81 -40.73
CA GLY A 312 -21.83 -12.35 -42.09
C GLY A 312 -21.38 -11.42 -43.24
N GLY A 313 -20.72 -10.30 -42.95
CA GLY A 313 -20.38 -9.25 -43.93
C GLY A 313 -21.35 -8.06 -43.95
N SER A 314 -22.37 -8.05 -43.09
CA SER A 314 -23.24 -6.92 -42.80
C SER A 314 -22.79 -6.17 -41.54
N VAL A 315 -23.00 -4.85 -41.52
CA VAL A 315 -22.76 -3.98 -40.36
C VAL A 315 -24.10 -3.43 -39.90
N ARG A 316 -24.43 -3.61 -38.62
CA ARG A 316 -25.61 -3.00 -37.99
C ARG A 316 -25.19 -2.18 -36.77
N THR A 317 -25.60 -0.92 -36.69
CA THR A 317 -25.40 -0.11 -35.49
C THR A 317 -26.53 -0.40 -34.51
N VAL A 318 -26.19 -0.73 -33.26
CA VAL A 318 -27.15 -0.94 -32.16
C VAL A 318 -26.82 0.03 -31.03
N ALA A 319 -27.82 0.77 -30.55
CA ALA A 319 -27.66 1.69 -29.43
C ALA A 319 -27.39 0.94 -28.12
N VAL A 320 -26.48 1.49 -27.31
CA VAL A 320 -26.07 0.92 -26.02
C VAL A 320 -26.03 1.98 -24.92
N THR A 321 -26.31 1.55 -23.70
CA THR A 321 -26.06 2.33 -22.49
C THR A 321 -24.68 1.99 -21.96
N THR A 322 -23.83 3.01 -21.80
CA THR A 322 -22.49 2.88 -21.22
C THR A 322 -22.55 2.98 -19.69
N GLY A 323 -21.81 2.11 -19.00
CA GLY A 323 -21.63 2.14 -17.55
C GLY A 323 -20.25 2.68 -17.16
N LEU A 324 -19.52 1.93 -16.32
CA LEU A 324 -18.16 2.27 -15.91
C LEU A 324 -17.18 2.34 -17.10
N PHE A 325 -16.20 3.24 -17.02
CA PHE A 325 -15.05 3.34 -17.94
C PHE A 325 -13.76 3.15 -17.14
N ALA A 326 -12.88 2.22 -17.57
CA ALA A 326 -11.57 2.01 -16.97
C ALA A 326 -10.60 1.32 -17.94
N ASP A 327 -9.30 1.60 -17.84
CA ASP A 327 -8.23 0.94 -18.62
C ASP A 327 -8.52 0.86 -20.14
N GLY A 328 -8.98 1.97 -20.75
CA GLY A 328 -9.33 2.04 -22.16
C GLY A 328 -10.55 1.19 -22.58
N ARG A 329 -11.29 0.65 -21.61
CA ARG A 329 -12.49 -0.18 -21.79
C ARG A 329 -13.72 0.48 -21.16
N VAL A 330 -14.89 0.00 -21.57
CA VAL A 330 -16.19 0.51 -21.15
C VAL A 330 -17.18 -0.66 -20.94
N GLU A 331 -17.94 -0.58 -19.85
CA GLU A 331 -19.13 -1.38 -19.61
C GLU A 331 -20.24 -0.96 -20.58
N VAL A 332 -20.85 -1.93 -21.27
CA VAL A 332 -21.96 -1.69 -22.20
C VAL A 332 -23.15 -2.59 -21.87
N SER A 333 -24.35 -2.05 -22.00
CA SER A 333 -25.60 -2.82 -21.91
C SER A 333 -26.57 -2.36 -22.98
N GLY A 334 -27.45 -3.26 -23.45
CA GLY A 334 -28.45 -2.88 -24.46
C GLY A 334 -29.20 -4.07 -25.05
N PRO A 335 -30.33 -3.82 -25.76
CA PRO A 335 -31.10 -4.87 -26.39
C PRO A 335 -30.29 -5.64 -27.43
N GLY A 336 -30.24 -6.97 -27.32
CA GLY A 336 -29.50 -7.82 -28.26
C GLY A 336 -27.97 -7.76 -28.16
N ILE A 337 -27.43 -7.16 -27.09
CA ILE A 337 -26.00 -7.15 -26.78
C ILE A 337 -25.66 -8.32 -25.84
N SER A 338 -24.72 -9.15 -26.25
CA SER A 338 -24.22 -10.29 -25.47
C SER A 338 -22.72 -10.50 -25.68
N ALA A 339 -22.08 -11.22 -24.76
CA ALA A 339 -20.71 -11.67 -24.95
C ALA A 339 -20.58 -12.58 -26.20
N GLY A 340 -19.41 -12.56 -26.83
CA GLY A 340 -19.11 -13.32 -28.06
C GLY A 340 -19.53 -12.64 -29.37
N LEU A 341 -20.30 -11.55 -29.32
CA LEU A 341 -20.61 -10.77 -30.52
C LEU A 341 -19.38 -9.99 -31.01
N THR A 342 -19.17 -9.94 -32.32
CA THR A 342 -18.11 -9.13 -32.95
C THR A 342 -18.60 -7.72 -33.21
N VAL A 343 -17.82 -6.71 -32.81
CA VAL A 343 -18.07 -5.29 -33.04
C VAL A 343 -16.90 -4.64 -33.78
N GLY A 344 -17.20 -3.68 -34.65
CA GLY A 344 -16.21 -2.83 -35.28
C GLY A 344 -15.57 -1.86 -34.29
N THR A 345 -14.32 -1.50 -34.54
CA THR A 345 -13.56 -0.49 -33.79
C THR A 345 -13.04 0.58 -34.75
N ALA A 346 -12.91 1.82 -34.28
CA ALA A 346 -12.06 2.80 -34.94
C ALA A 346 -10.62 2.26 -35.08
N ALA A 347 -9.97 2.61 -36.19
CA ALA A 347 -8.57 2.31 -36.47
C ALA A 347 -7.64 3.39 -35.90
#